data_AF-A0A9P6LXY0-F1
#
_entry.id   AF-A0A9P6LXY0-F1
#
_cell.length_a   1.000
_cell.length_b   1.000
_cell.length_c   1.000
_cell.angle_alpha   90.00
_cell.angle_beta   90.00
_cell.angle_gamma   90.00
#
_symmetry.space_group_name_H-M   'P 1'
#
loop_
_entity.id
_entity.type
_entity.pdbx_description
1 polymer ?
#
loop_
_entity_poly.entity_id
_entity_poly.type
_entity_poly.pdbx_seq_one_letter_code
_entity_poly.pdbx_strand_id
1 'polypeptide(L)'
;MSSHDKILFSDNFTIGDVDVGAGSLTKSDEMGLTLDVNNELYHLEIGEKVSLVLATSLSCTTTLEADNSEGWRENIGGGRTLADDYEYVIYGKVYKYEEGLGGQV
;
A
#
# COMPACT_ATOMS: atom_id res chain seq x y z
N MET A 1 23.18 -10.58 2.41
CA MET A 1 22.46 -10.44 1.13
C MET A 1 21.10 -9.85 1.48
N SER A 2 20.81 -8.66 0.98
CA SER A 2 19.91 -7.68 1.61
C SER A 2 18.44 -8.10 1.60
N SER A 3 17.80 -7.89 2.75
CA SER A 3 16.43 -8.25 3.12
C SER A 3 15.38 -7.40 2.39
N HIS A 4 15.14 -7.64 1.10
CA HIS A 4 14.23 -6.82 0.28
C HIS A 4 12.99 -7.55 -0.31
N ASP A 5 12.76 -8.83 -0.01
CA ASP A 5 11.76 -9.62 -0.76
C ASP A 5 10.37 -9.71 -0.09
N LYS A 6 9.83 -8.55 0.33
CA LYS A 6 8.44 -8.44 0.85
C LYS A 6 7.66 -7.28 0.25
N ILE A 7 8.34 -6.34 -0.38
CA ILE A 7 7.73 -5.20 -1.07
C ILE A 7 7.44 -5.64 -2.50
N LEU A 8 6.16 -5.68 -2.86
CA LEU A 8 5.70 -6.00 -4.21
C LEU A 8 5.75 -4.79 -5.13
N PHE A 9 5.52 -3.60 -4.58
CA PHE A 9 5.46 -2.37 -5.33
C PHE A 9 5.80 -1.19 -4.42
N SER A 10 6.51 -0.20 -4.97
CA SER A 10 6.82 1.05 -4.29
C SER A 10 6.95 2.14 -5.34
N ASP A 11 6.15 3.19 -5.21
CA ASP A 11 6.23 4.35 -6.08
C ASP A 11 5.72 5.62 -5.38
N ASN A 12 5.96 6.77 -6.01
CA ASN A 12 5.45 8.06 -5.60
C ASN A 12 4.32 8.49 -6.56
N PHE A 13 3.25 9.03 -5.99
CA PHE A 13 2.10 9.52 -6.75
C PHE A 13 1.82 10.97 -6.37
N THR A 14 1.35 11.75 -7.34
CA THR A 14 0.77 13.07 -7.07
C THR A 14 -0.75 12.94 -7.05
N ILE A 15 -1.40 13.62 -6.12
CA ILE A 15 -2.86 13.61 -6.04
C ILE A 15 -3.42 14.48 -7.16
N GLY A 16 -4.12 13.84 -8.10
CA GLY A 16 -4.68 14.53 -9.26
C GLY A 16 -6.09 15.03 -9.04
N ASP A 17 -6.88 14.24 -8.33
CA ASP A 17 -8.29 14.51 -8.11
C ASP A 17 -8.76 13.86 -6.81
N VAL A 18 -9.64 14.54 -6.07
CA VAL A 18 -10.20 14.07 -4.81
C VAL A 18 -11.71 14.22 -4.91
N ASP A 19 -12.41 13.09 -5.06
CA ASP A 19 -13.86 13.05 -5.01
C ASP A 19 -14.32 12.72 -3.57
N VAL A 20 -15.54 13.13 -3.20
CA VAL A 20 -16.10 13.11 -1.84
C VAL A 20 -16.28 11.69 -1.25
N GLY A 21 -15.80 10.65 -1.94
CA GLY A 21 -15.71 9.29 -1.42
C GLY A 21 -14.57 8.43 -2.01
N ALA A 22 -13.77 8.98 -2.93
CA ALA A 22 -12.71 8.25 -3.64
C ALA A 22 -11.54 9.20 -3.94
N GLY A 23 -10.36 8.91 -3.40
CA GLY A 23 -9.14 9.61 -3.77
C GLY A 23 -8.62 9.08 -5.11
N SER A 24 -8.48 9.92 -6.12
CA SER A 24 -7.88 9.53 -7.39
C SER A 24 -6.44 10.02 -7.46
N LEU A 25 -5.50 9.09 -7.34
CA LEU A 25 -4.07 9.35 -7.37
C LEU A 25 -3.58 9.29 -8.83
N THR A 26 -3.11 10.42 -9.36
CA THR A 26 -2.60 10.47 -10.73
C THR A 26 -1.10 10.74 -10.76
N LYS A 27 -0.39 9.61 -10.88
CA LYS A 27 0.70 9.34 -11.82
C LYS A 27 2.12 9.89 -11.58
N SER A 28 3.04 8.92 -11.56
CA SER A 28 4.36 8.94 -12.21
C SER A 28 4.22 8.38 -13.64
N ASP A 29 4.82 9.04 -14.65
CA ASP A 29 4.64 9.02 -16.12
C ASP A 29 4.09 7.80 -16.92
N GLU A 30 3.74 6.64 -16.32
CA GLU A 30 3.02 5.52 -16.96
C GLU A 30 1.84 4.89 -16.16
N MET A 31 1.64 5.19 -14.87
CA MET A 31 0.62 4.48 -14.02
C MET A 31 -0.43 5.41 -13.40
N GLY A 32 -1.71 5.03 -13.43
CA GLY A 32 -2.78 5.70 -12.67
C GLY A 32 -3.30 4.80 -11.56
N LEU A 33 -3.65 5.38 -10.40
CA LEU A 33 -4.17 4.64 -9.24
C LEU A 33 -5.42 5.33 -8.69
N THR A 34 -6.53 4.62 -8.62
CA THR A 34 -7.71 5.08 -7.87
C THR A 34 -7.77 4.32 -6.56
N LEU A 35 -7.85 5.02 -5.43
CA LEU A 35 -7.83 4.44 -4.10
C LEU A 35 -8.84 5.14 -3.18
N ASP A 36 -9.77 4.36 -2.65
CA ASP A 36 -10.69 4.85 -1.62
C ASP A 36 -9.97 4.90 -0.26
N VAL A 37 -9.92 6.09 0.33
CA VAL A 37 -9.25 6.36 1.60
C VAL A 37 -10.17 7.08 2.56
N ASN A 38 -10.00 6.86 3.86
CA ASN A 38 -10.77 7.57 4.85
C ASN A 38 -10.19 8.97 5.08
N ASN A 39 -10.81 9.97 4.42
CA ASN A 39 -10.36 11.36 4.47
C ASN A 39 -10.57 12.05 5.84
N GLU A 40 -11.33 11.45 6.75
CA GLU A 40 -11.47 11.95 8.13
C GLU A 40 -10.25 11.59 8.99
N LEU A 41 -9.60 10.45 8.69
CA LEU A 41 -8.43 9.96 9.41
C LEU A 41 -7.11 10.41 8.76
N TYR A 42 -7.08 10.44 7.44
CA TYR A 42 -5.91 10.80 6.66
C TYR A 42 -6.32 11.81 5.59
N HIS A 43 -6.10 13.10 5.90
CA HIS A 43 -6.52 14.20 5.04
C HIS A 43 -5.59 14.30 3.83
N LEU A 44 -6.17 14.30 2.63
CA LEU A 44 -5.42 14.37 1.39
C LEU A 44 -5.86 15.58 0.54
N GLU A 45 -4.88 16.32 0.01
CA GLU A 45 -5.13 17.50 -0.83
C GLU A 45 -4.62 17.31 -2.27
N ILE A 46 -5.30 17.95 -3.23
CA ILE A 46 -4.89 17.93 -4.64
C ILE A 46 -3.51 18.59 -4.79
N GLY A 47 -2.60 17.95 -5.52
CA GLY A 47 -1.23 18.40 -5.74
C GLY A 47 -0.23 17.92 -4.69
N GLU A 48 -0.69 17.24 -3.63
CA GLU A 48 0.18 16.59 -2.66
C GLU A 48 0.90 15.38 -3.27
N LYS A 49 2.09 15.05 -2.75
CA LYS A 49 2.87 13.88 -3.16
C LYS A 49 2.82 12.83 -2.07
N VAL A 50 2.36 11.63 -2.41
CA VAL A 50 2.28 10.50 -1.50
C VAL A 50 3.22 9.38 -1.96
N SER A 51 3.86 8.69 -1.01
CA SER A 51 4.62 7.48 -1.28
C SER A 51 3.76 6.27 -0.93
N LEU A 52 3.54 5.39 -1.91
CA LEU A 52 2.73 4.19 -1.73
C LEU A 52 3.61 2.96 -1.86
N VAL A 53 3.45 2.05 -0.91
CA VAL A 53 4.17 0.78 -0.86
C VAL A 53 3.17 -0.35 -0.64
N LEU A 54 3.22 -1.37 -1.52
CA LEU A 54 2.49 -2.62 -1.35
C LEU A 54 3.43 -3.70 -0.86
N ALA A 55 3.11 -4.31 0.27
CA ALA A 55 3.89 -5.39 0.87
C ALA A 55 3.01 -6.62 1.14
N THR A 56 3.59 -7.82 1.03
CA THR A 56 2.88 -9.08 1.38
C THR A 56 2.78 -9.32 2.89
N SER A 57 3.63 -8.67 3.68
CA SER A 57 3.69 -8.86 5.13
C SER A 57 4.26 -7.61 5.81
N LEU A 58 3.72 -7.27 6.98
CA LEU A 58 4.19 -6.16 7.83
C LEU A 58 5.33 -6.58 8.76
N SER A 59 5.65 -7.88 8.85
CA SER A 59 6.64 -8.40 9.80
C SER A 59 8.06 -8.04 9.35
N CYS A 60 8.80 -7.29 10.17
CA CYS A 60 10.22 -6.99 9.93
C CYS A 60 11.15 -8.19 10.16
N THR A 61 10.69 -9.24 10.84
CA THR A 61 11.52 -10.41 11.18
C THR A 61 11.38 -11.53 10.14
N THR A 62 12.49 -12.24 9.88
CA THR A 62 12.62 -13.36 8.94
C THR A 62 12.12 -14.70 9.50
N THR A 63 11.45 -14.72 10.64
CA THR A 63 10.82 -15.93 11.16
C THR A 63 9.55 -16.16 10.36
N LEU A 64 9.63 -17.11 9.44
CA LEU A 64 8.58 -17.63 8.55
C LEU A 64 7.42 -18.31 9.30
N GLU A 65 7.07 -17.83 10.48
CA GLU A 65 6.15 -18.49 11.41
C GLU A 65 5.30 -17.45 12.14
N ALA A 66 4.85 -16.40 11.45
CA ALA A 66 3.58 -15.76 11.80
C ALA A 66 2.57 -16.30 10.80
N ASP A 67 2.26 -17.57 11.04
CA ASP A 67 1.13 -18.30 10.51
C ASP A 67 -0.12 -17.39 10.48
N ASN A 68 -1.02 -17.73 9.58
CA ASN A 68 -2.33 -17.13 9.32
C ASN A 68 -3.29 -17.25 10.55
N SER A 69 -2.73 -17.29 11.76
CA SER A 69 -3.33 -17.57 13.06
C SER A 69 -2.99 -16.53 14.14
N GLU A 70 -2.04 -15.62 13.92
CA GLU A 70 -1.89 -14.43 14.76
C GLU A 70 -3.04 -13.48 14.43
N GLY A 71 -4.10 -13.51 15.25
CA GLY A 71 -5.22 -12.59 15.11
C GLY A 71 -4.75 -11.13 15.07
N TRP A 72 -5.62 -10.22 14.63
CA TRP A 72 -5.41 -8.76 14.53
C TRP A 72 -4.92 -8.05 15.81
N ARG A 73 -4.62 -8.78 16.88
CA ARG A 73 -4.16 -8.27 18.15
C ARG A 73 -2.93 -7.41 17.95
N GLU A 74 -2.93 -6.28 18.63
CA GLU A 74 -1.76 -5.44 18.80
C GLU A 74 -0.57 -6.32 19.20
N ASN A 75 0.58 -6.08 18.58
CA ASN A 75 1.80 -6.78 18.88
C ASN A 75 2.18 -6.52 20.35
N ILE A 76 1.71 -7.39 21.26
CA ILE A 76 1.97 -7.32 22.71
C ILE A 76 3.50 -7.37 22.98
N GLY A 77 4.29 -7.82 21.99
CA GLY A 77 5.76 -7.92 22.06
C GLY A 77 6.54 -6.66 21.69
N GLY A 78 5.90 -5.55 21.30
CA GLY A 78 6.60 -4.28 21.05
C GLY A 78 7.64 -4.31 19.91
N GLY A 79 7.52 -5.28 18.99
CA GLY A 79 8.40 -5.36 17.83
C GLY A 79 7.98 -4.33 16.79
N ARG A 80 8.90 -3.46 16.38
CA ARG A 80 8.69 -2.51 15.29
C ARG A 80 8.33 -3.28 14.01
N THR A 81 7.28 -2.84 13.34
CA THR A 81 6.75 -3.41 12.10
C THR A 81 6.92 -2.43 10.95
N LEU A 82 6.71 -2.90 9.72
CA LEU A 82 6.73 -2.02 8.55
C LEU A 82 5.64 -0.93 8.64
N ALA A 83 4.53 -1.21 9.35
CA ALA A 83 3.46 -0.24 9.54
C ALA A 83 3.88 1.00 10.32
N ASP A 84 4.90 0.89 11.19
CA ASP A 84 5.37 2.02 12.01
C ASP A 84 6.14 3.08 11.20
N ASP A 85 6.50 2.76 9.95
CA ASP A 85 7.22 3.66 9.04
C ASP A 85 6.29 4.45 8.11
N TYR A 86 4.97 4.20 8.14
CA TYR A 86 3.98 4.85 7.26
C TYR A 86 2.83 5.46 8.08
N GLU A 87 2.20 6.49 7.52
CA GLU A 87 1.15 7.25 8.20
C GLU A 87 -0.24 6.61 8.05
N TYR A 88 -0.46 5.86 6.98
CA TYR A 88 -1.73 5.20 6.69
C TYR A 88 -1.49 3.78 6.17
N VAL A 89 -2.18 2.80 6.76
CA VAL A 89 -2.01 1.38 6.42
C VAL A 89 -3.37 0.77 6.13
N ILE A 90 -3.46 0.06 5.01
CA ILE A 90 -4.67 -0.65 4.57
C ILE A 90 -4.31 -2.12 4.38
N TYR A 91 -5.20 -3.01 4.81
CA TYR A 91 -5.14 -4.43 4.47
C TYR A 91 -6.23 -4.76 3.46
N GLY A 92 -5.86 -5.43 2.37
CA GLY A 92 -6.77 -5.78 1.29
C GLY A 92 -6.35 -7.06 0.57
N LYS A 93 -7.24 -7.55 -0.30
CA LYS A 93 -6.99 -8.73 -1.13
C LYS A 93 -7.22 -8.37 -2.60
N VAL A 94 -6.33 -8.83 -3.47
CA VAL A 94 -6.52 -8.71 -4.92
C VAL A 94 -7.71 -9.58 -5.32
N TYR A 95 -8.75 -8.95 -5.87
CA TYR A 95 -9.99 -9.63 -6.25
C TYR A 95 -10.02 -10.02 -7.74
N LYS A 96 -9.36 -9.22 -8.58
CA LYS A 96 -9.34 -9.39 -10.04
C LYS A 96 -8.02 -8.84 -10.58
N TYR A 97 -7.50 -9.55 -11.57
CA TYR A 97 -6.42 -9.09 -12.42
C TYR A 97 -6.92 -9.09 -13.86
N GLU A 98 -6.75 -7.96 -14.54
CA GLU A 98 -7.00 -7.84 -15.97
C GLU A 98 -5.66 -7.63 -16.66
N GLU A 99 -5.28 -8.56 -17.54
CA GLU A 99 -4.16 -8.33 -18.43
C GLU A 99 -4.61 -7.26 -19.44
N GLY A 100 -3.93 -6.12 -19.48
CA GLY A 100 -4.20 -5.10 -20.50
C GLY A 100 -4.16 -5.76 -21.88
N LEU A 101 -4.90 -5.21 -22.85
CA LEU A 101 -4.85 -5.69 -24.24
C LEU A 101 -3.39 -5.70 -24.69
N GLY A 102 -2.78 -6.89 -24.63
CA GLY A 102 -1.37 -7.05 -24.87
C GLY A 102 -1.04 -6.44 -26.22
N GLY A 103 -0.11 -5.49 -26.23
CA GLY A 103 0.52 -5.06 -27.46
C GLY A 103 1.19 -6.27 -28.09
N GLN A 104 0.48 -6.92 -29.02
CA GLN A 104 1.12 -7.69 -30.07
C GLN A 104 1.98 -6.69 -30.86
N VAL A 105 3.27 -6.68 -30.55
CA VAL A 105 4.30 -6.22 -31.49
C VAL A 105 4.83 -7.43 -32.27
#